data_AF-A0A3D9H6Y0-F1
#
_entry.id   AF-A0A3D9H6Y0-F1
#
_cell.length_a   1.000
_cell.length_b   1.000
_cell.length_c   1.000
_cell.angle_alpha   90.00
_cell.angle_beta   90.00
_cell.angle_gamma   90.00
#
_symmetry.space_group_name_H-M   'P 1'
#
loop_
_entity.id
_entity.type
_entity.pdbx_description
1 polymer ?
#
loop_
_entity_poly.entity_id
_entity_poly.type
_entity_poly.pdbx_seq_one_letter_code
_entity_poly.pdbx_strand_id
1 'polypeptide(L)' 'MLPCNVIVQELDSGDIEVAAVNPMASMQAVENADLKGIAEEITVKLKAVIDGL' A
#
# COMPACT_ATOMS: atom_id res chain seq x y z
N MET A 1 -3.29 -1.35 10.43
CA MET A 1 -2.02 -1.97 10.89
C MET A 1 -0.84 -1.26 10.24
N LEU A 2 0.13 -0.83 11.04
CA LEU A 2 1.36 -0.13 10.62
C LEU A 2 2.55 -1.07 10.84
N PRO A 3 3.63 -1.01 10.05
CA PRO A 3 3.91 -0.09 8.92
C PRO A 3 3.22 -0.49 7.60
N CYS A 4 3.33 0.38 6.57
CA CYS A 4 2.92 0.05 5.20
C CYS A 4 4.01 -0.81 4.53
N ASN A 5 3.65 -2.01 4.08
CA ASN A 5 4.59 -2.95 3.50
C ASN A 5 4.60 -2.88 1.97
N VAL A 6 5.77 -3.07 1.39
CA VAL A 6 6.00 -3.23 -0.05
C VAL A 6 6.70 -4.56 -0.27
N ILE A 7 6.26 -5.31 -1.26
CA ILE A 7 6.80 -6.59 -1.69
C ILE A 7 7.43 -6.37 -3.06
N VAL A 8 8.68 -6.81 -3.21
CA VAL A 8 9.39 -6.83 -4.49
C VAL A 8 9.82 -8.25 -4.74
N GLN A 9 9.42 -8.82 -5.87
CA GLN A 9 9.75 -10.20 -6.23
C GLN A 9 10.00 -10.34 -7.73
N GLU A 10 10.85 -11.29 -8.09
CA GLU A 10 11.04 -11.73 -9.47
C GLU A 10 10.05 -12.86 -9.77
N LEU A 11 9.35 -12.77 -10.89
CA LEU A 11 8.44 -13.79 -11.38
C LEU A 11 9.18 -14.82 -12.22
N ASP A 12 8.57 -15.99 -12.44
CA ASP A 12 9.14 -17.04 -13.30
C ASP A 12 9.38 -16.57 -14.76
N SER A 13 8.71 -15.49 -15.19
CA SER A 13 8.93 -14.84 -16.49
C SER A 13 10.22 -14.02 -16.56
N GLY A 14 10.88 -13.76 -15.42
CA GLY A 14 12.00 -12.82 -15.29
C GLY A 14 11.56 -11.36 -15.09
N ASP A 15 10.25 -11.08 -15.04
CA ASP A 15 9.73 -9.75 -14.73
C ASP A 15 9.82 -9.45 -13.23
N ILE A 16 10.06 -8.19 -12.88
CA ILE A 16 10.04 -7.73 -11.48
C ILE A 16 8.65 -7.20 -11.15
N GLU A 17 8.00 -7.80 -10.17
CA GLU A 17 6.75 -7.34 -9.60
C GLU A 17 7.00 -6.50 -8.34
N VAL A 18 6.36 -5.32 -8.28
CA VAL A 18 6.34 -4.46 -7.09
C VAL A 18 4.89 -4.29 -6.64
N ALA A 19 4.59 -4.75 -5.43
CA ALA A 19 3.25 -4.66 -4.84
C ALA A 19 3.29 -3.92 -3.50
N ALA A 20 2.36 -2.98 -3.30
CA ALA A 20 2.18 -2.28 -2.03
C ALA A 20 0.87 -2.69 -1.34
N VAL A 21 0.93 -2.92 -0.04
CA VAL A 21 -0.28 -3.19 0.76
C VAL A 21 -1.16 -1.94 0.81
N ASN A 22 -2.46 -2.09 0.53
CA ASN A 22 -3.41 -0.98 0.59
C ASN A 22 -3.72 -0.57 2.04
N PRO A 23 -3.31 0.64 2.48
CA PRO A 23 -3.55 1.13 3.83
C PRO A 23 -5.02 1.16 4.21
N MET A 24 -5.91 1.52 3.28
CA MET A 24 -7.36 1.60 3.53
C MET A 24 -7.93 0.24 3.96
N ALA A 25 -7.54 -0.83 3.28
CA ALA A 25 -7.96 -2.18 3.63
C ALA A 25 -7.37 -2.61 4.99
N SER A 26 -6.11 -2.29 5.24
CA SER A 26 -5.43 -2.63 6.50
C SER A 26 -5.91 -1.81 7.72
N MET A 27 -6.51 -0.65 7.51
CA MET A 27 -7.04 0.21 8.58
C MET A 27 -8.53 0.00 8.85
N GLN A 28 -9.29 -0.58 7.91
CA GLN A 28 -10.69 -0.97 8.16
C GLN A 28 -10.84 -1.87 9.40
N ALA A 29 -9.88 -2.76 9.65
CA ALA A 29 -9.89 -3.65 10.81
C ALA A 29 -9.66 -2.95 12.16
N VAL A 30 -9.27 -1.67 12.17
CA VAL A 30 -8.98 -0.90 13.40
C VAL A 30 -10.21 -0.10 13.86
N GLU A 31 -11.27 0.00 13.03
CA GLU A 31 -12.54 0.69 13.32
C GLU A 31 -12.38 2.12 13.90
N ASN A 32 -11.34 2.83 13.46
CA ASN A 32 -11.06 4.20 13.90
C ASN A 32 -11.33 5.21 12.78
N ALA A 33 -12.34 6.07 13.00
CA ALA A 33 -12.76 7.07 12.02
C ALA A 33 -11.70 8.14 11.73
N ASP A 34 -10.89 8.50 12.73
CA ASP A 34 -9.83 9.51 12.60
C ASP A 34 -8.69 9.01 11.70
N LEU A 35 -8.49 7.69 11.62
CA LEU A 35 -7.49 7.08 10.76
C LEU A 35 -7.90 7.05 9.29
N LYS A 36 -9.18 7.26 8.95
CA LYS A 36 -9.65 7.18 7.57
C LYS A 36 -8.98 8.22 6.67
N GLY A 37 -8.92 9.48 7.12
CA GLY A 37 -8.28 10.54 6.35
C GLY A 37 -6.78 10.31 6.14
N ILE A 38 -6.10 9.82 7.18
CA ILE A 38 -4.68 9.45 7.11
C ILE A 38 -4.47 8.28 6.15
N ALA A 39 -5.33 7.27 6.19
CA ALA A 39 -5.25 6.11 5.32
C ALA A 39 -5.46 6.50 3.85
N GLU A 40 -6.41 7.40 3.56
CA GLU A 40 -6.62 7.95 2.21
C GLU A 40 -5.39 8.69 1.70
N GLU A 41 -4.80 9.56 2.53
CA GLU A 41 -3.58 10.31 2.17
C GLU A 41 -2.41 9.37 1.84
N ILE A 42 -2.18 8.35 2.68
CA ILE A 42 -1.10 7.38 2.48
C ILE A 42 -1.35 6.55 1.22
N THR A 43 -2.59 6.14 0.95
CA THR A 43 -2.93 5.40 -0.28
C THR A 43 -2.58 6.21 -1.53
N VAL A 44 -2.89 7.51 -1.56
CA VAL A 44 -2.53 8.39 -2.68
C VAL A 44 -1.01 8.47 -2.86
N LYS A 45 -0.26 8.64 -1.77
CA LYS A 45 1.21 8.74 -1.82
C LYS A 45 1.85 7.44 -2.30
N LEU A 46 1.44 6.28 -1.77
CA LEU A 46 1.97 4.99 -2.18
C LEU A 46 1.66 4.69 -3.65
N LYS A 47 0.45 5.02 -4.11
CA LYS A 47 0.08 4.86 -5.51
C LYS A 47 0.98 5.70 -6.42
N ALA A 48 1.27 6.95 -6.05
CA ALA A 48 2.14 7.81 -6.83
C ALA A 48 3.58 7.26 -6.96
N VAL A 49 4.08 6.55 -5.94
CA VAL A 49 5.38 5.88 -6.02
C VAL A 49 5.33 4.69 -6.99
N ILE A 50 4.29 3.84 -6.89
CA ILE A 50 4.13 2.67 -7.75
C ILE A 50 3.94 3.08 -9.22
N ASP A 51 3.10 4.09 -9.48
CA ASP A 51 2.82 4.61 -10.83
C ASP A 51 4.06 5.28 -11.48
N GLY A 52 5.09 5.60 -10.68
CA GLY A 52 6.33 6.23 -11.13
C GLY A 52 7.51 5.28 -11.37
N LEU A 53 7.30 3.97 -11.22
CA LEU A 53 8.29 2.92 -11.50
C LEU A 53 8.27 2.52 -12.99
#